data_AF-A0A832G2B6-F1
#
_entry.id   AF-A0A832G2B6-F1
#
_cell.length_a   1.000
_cell.length_b   1.000
_cell.length_c   1.000
_cell.angle_alpha   90.00
_cell.angle_beta   90.00
_cell.angle_gamma   90.00
#
_symmetry.space_group_name_H-M   'P 1'
#
loop_
_entity.id
_entity.type
_entity.pdbx_description
1 polymer ?
#
loop_
_entity_poly.entity_id
_entity_poly.type
_entity_poly.pdbx_seq_one_letter_code
_entity_poly.pdbx_strand_id
1 'polypeptide(L)'
;MDIKPKVGPRAEVITEIISKAANTAASIEQTIQNEYPYLTPYISLIKQTSALYEQKKRESNLMDFDDLLVKCKLLMEEFPEILRHYQERFQHILVDEYQDTNKLQSELVDLLASRHRNIMVVGDDAQSIYGWRGANFENILTFPSRYPGTRIYRIEYNYRSTPEILAVANASIANNPVQHRKKLTPIRPAGKKTHANNMSRSDPTSVVYSQ
;
A
#
# COMPACT_ATOMS: atom_id res chain seq x y z
N MET A 1 2.94 -15.90 45.66
CA MET A 1 3.39 -15.00 44.58
C MET A 1 2.57 -15.32 43.35
N ASP A 2 1.48 -14.59 43.12
CA ASP A 2 0.68 -14.73 41.91
C ASP A 2 1.47 -14.18 40.72
N ILE A 3 2.08 -15.10 39.96
CA ILE A 3 2.60 -14.77 38.64
C ILE A 3 1.37 -14.61 37.75
N LYS A 4 0.96 -13.35 37.50
CA LYS A 4 -0.03 -13.05 36.45
C LYS A 4 0.36 -13.85 35.20
N PRO A 5 -0.56 -14.62 34.58
CA PRO A 5 -0.24 -15.32 33.35
C PRO A 5 0.30 -14.29 32.36
N LYS A 6 1.49 -14.56 31.80
CA LYS A 6 2.06 -13.74 30.72
C LYS A 6 0.99 -13.65 29.64
N VAL A 7 0.35 -12.49 29.52
CA VAL A 7 -0.69 -12.26 28.52
C VAL A 7 -0.03 -12.45 27.17
N GLY A 8 -0.46 -13.49 26.43
CA GLY A 8 0.03 -13.78 25.09
C GLY A 8 -0.31 -12.66 24.11
N PRO A 9 0.19 -12.72 22.87
CA PRO A 9 -0.16 -11.75 21.84
C PRO A 9 -1.68 -11.69 21.64
N ARG A 10 -2.20 -10.47 21.49
CA ARG A 10 -3.63 -10.23 21.22
C ARG A 10 -4.00 -10.76 19.84
N ALA A 11 -5.24 -11.23 19.68
CA ALA A 11 -5.73 -11.79 18.43
C ALA A 11 -5.65 -10.80 17.25
N GLU A 12 -5.90 -9.51 17.51
CA GLU A 12 -5.80 -8.47 16.48
C GLU A 12 -4.37 -8.37 15.94
N VAL A 13 -3.37 -8.41 16.83
CA VAL A 13 -1.95 -8.34 16.44
C VAL A 13 -1.53 -9.58 15.64
N ILE A 14 -2.02 -10.76 16.03
CA ILE A 14 -1.77 -12.00 15.26
C ILE A 14 -2.36 -11.88 13.85
N THR A 15 -3.58 -11.35 13.74
CA THR A 15 -4.25 -11.16 12.45
C THR A 15 -3.52 -10.15 11.57
N GLU A 16 -3.06 -9.03 12.16
CA GLU A 16 -2.23 -8.03 11.46
C GLU A 16 -0.93 -8.64 10.93
N ILE A 17 -0.24 -9.45 11.72
CA ILE A 17 0.99 -10.13 11.30
C ILE A 17 0.74 -11.07 10.13
N ILE A 18 -0.31 -11.89 10.21
CA ILE A 18 -0.67 -12.84 9.15
C ILE A 18 -1.03 -12.08 7.86
N SER A 19 -1.87 -11.06 7.97
CA SER A 19 -2.29 -10.23 6.85
C SER A 19 -1.10 -9.50 6.19
N LYS A 20 -0.23 -8.90 7.00
CA LYS A 20 0.95 -8.19 6.51
C LYS A 20 1.93 -9.13 5.81
N ALA A 21 2.17 -10.31 6.37
CA ALA A 21 3.01 -11.33 5.76
C ALA A 21 2.49 -11.73 4.36
N ALA A 22 1.18 -11.98 4.23
CA ALA A 22 0.54 -12.33 2.96
C ALA A 22 0.67 -11.20 1.92
N ASN A 23 0.33 -9.96 2.30
CA ASN A 23 0.33 -8.81 1.38
C ASN A 23 1.73 -8.39 0.93
N THR A 24 2.76 -8.63 1.74
CA THR A 24 4.15 -8.29 1.42
C THR A 24 4.96 -9.46 0.85
N ALA A 25 4.33 -10.62 0.66
CA ALA A 25 4.99 -11.88 0.29
C ALA A 25 6.22 -12.18 1.18
N ALA A 26 6.10 -11.86 2.47
CA ALA A 26 7.09 -12.13 3.49
C ALA A 26 6.63 -13.31 4.36
N SER A 27 7.56 -13.94 5.08
CA SER A 27 7.19 -14.92 6.11
C SER A 27 6.72 -14.22 7.38
N ILE A 28 5.83 -14.87 8.14
CA ILE A 28 5.41 -14.45 9.49
C ILE A 28 6.63 -14.13 10.38
N GLU A 29 7.70 -14.89 10.24
CA GLU A 29 8.93 -14.71 11.02
C GLU A 29 9.66 -13.41 10.67
N GLN A 30 9.80 -13.11 9.37
CA GLN A 30 10.38 -11.84 8.92
C GLN A 30 9.51 -10.65 9.35
N THR A 31 8.18 -10.75 9.22
CA THR A 31 7.25 -9.71 9.67
C THR A 31 7.39 -9.44 11.17
N ILE A 32 7.49 -10.49 11.99
CA ILE A 32 7.71 -10.36 13.43
C ILE A 32 9.05 -9.71 13.73
N GLN A 33 10.14 -10.16 13.11
CA GLN A 33 11.47 -9.62 13.37
C GLN A 33 11.58 -8.12 13.03
N ASN A 34 10.92 -7.70 11.95
CA ASN A 34 11.00 -6.33 11.44
C ASN A 34 10.08 -5.37 12.21
N GLU A 35 8.84 -5.77 12.48
CA GLU A 35 7.79 -4.85 12.98
C GLU A 35 7.36 -5.16 14.43
N TYR A 36 7.53 -6.40 14.89
CA TYR A 36 7.08 -6.86 16.20
C TYR A 36 8.16 -7.66 16.97
N PRO A 37 9.40 -7.16 17.11
CA PRO A 37 10.53 -7.96 17.61
C PRO A 37 10.30 -8.54 19.02
N TYR A 38 9.50 -7.88 19.84
CA TYR A 38 9.08 -8.35 21.17
C TYR A 38 8.24 -9.64 21.13
N LEU A 39 7.68 -10.01 19.98
CA LEU A 39 6.92 -11.25 19.75
C LEU A 39 7.76 -12.41 19.22
N THR A 40 9.08 -12.24 19.04
CA THR A 40 9.99 -13.30 18.59
C THR A 40 9.84 -14.61 19.38
N PRO A 41 9.69 -14.62 20.73
CA PRO A 41 9.48 -15.85 21.49
C PRO A 41 8.18 -16.60 21.15
N TYR A 42 7.24 -15.96 20.45
CA TYR A 42 5.92 -16.51 20.10
C TYR A 42 5.80 -16.93 18.62
N ILE A 43 6.88 -16.86 17.82
CA ILE A 43 6.84 -17.20 16.38
C ILE A 43 6.21 -18.57 16.12
N SER A 44 6.62 -19.60 16.85
CA SER A 44 6.07 -20.96 16.68
C SER A 44 4.58 -21.02 16.97
N LEU A 45 4.12 -20.34 18.03
CA LEU A 45 2.71 -20.25 18.39
C LEU A 45 1.91 -19.51 17.31
N ILE A 46 2.42 -18.38 16.81
CA ILE A 46 1.75 -17.57 15.77
C ILE A 46 1.65 -18.36 14.46
N LYS A 47 2.72 -19.07 14.05
CA LYS A 47 2.70 -19.97 12.89
C LYS A 47 1.66 -21.08 13.04
N GLN A 48 1.58 -21.71 14.22
CA GLN A 48 0.58 -22.73 14.50
C GLN A 48 -0.84 -22.17 14.43
N THR A 49 -1.08 -21.00 15.03
CA THR A 49 -2.37 -20.30 14.96
C THR A 49 -2.75 -19.95 13.53
N SER A 50 -1.81 -19.47 12.71
CA SER A 50 -2.03 -19.19 11.29
C SER A 50 -2.44 -20.45 10.52
N ALA A 51 -1.76 -21.58 10.75
CA ALA A 51 -2.10 -22.85 10.10
C ALA A 51 -3.51 -23.34 10.49
N LEU A 52 -3.87 -23.24 11.78
CA LEU A 52 -5.21 -23.60 12.25
C LEU A 52 -6.29 -22.66 11.70
N TYR A 53 -5.98 -21.37 11.58
CA TYR A 53 -6.87 -20.37 10.98
C TYR A 53 -7.14 -20.69 9.50
N GLU A 54 -6.11 -20.97 8.71
CA GLU A 54 -6.25 -21.41 7.32
C GLU A 54 -7.03 -22.72 7.19
N GLN A 55 -6.75 -23.70 8.04
CA GLN A 55 -7.49 -24.96 8.08
C GLN A 55 -8.97 -24.70 8.35
N LYS A 56 -9.29 -23.86 9.34
CA LYS A 56 -10.68 -23.56 9.71
C LYS A 56 -11.43 -22.83 8.61
N LYS A 57 -10.78 -21.87 7.94
CA LYS A 57 -11.32 -21.20 6.74
C LYS A 57 -11.66 -22.22 5.66
N ARG A 58 -10.72 -23.13 5.37
CA ARG A 58 -10.90 -24.17 4.34
C ARG A 58 -12.05 -25.14 4.66
N GLU A 59 -12.10 -25.66 5.89
CA GLU A 59 -13.18 -26.55 6.34
C GLU A 59 -14.56 -25.88 6.27
N SER A 60 -14.60 -24.57 6.44
CA SER A 60 -15.84 -23.78 6.42
C SER A 60 -16.15 -23.17 5.04
N ASN A 61 -15.31 -23.42 4.03
CA ASN A 61 -15.40 -22.80 2.70
C ASN A 61 -15.47 -21.26 2.74
N LEU A 62 -14.63 -20.64 3.58
CA LEU A 62 -14.55 -19.19 3.76
C LEU A 62 -13.25 -18.63 3.17
N MET A 63 -13.32 -17.38 2.75
CA MET A 63 -12.17 -16.56 2.37
C MET A 63 -12.26 -15.20 3.09
N ASP A 64 -11.14 -14.71 3.58
CA ASP A 64 -11.00 -13.32 4.01
C ASP A 64 -10.53 -12.43 2.83
N PHE A 65 -10.28 -11.14 3.11
CA PHE A 65 -9.89 -10.19 2.06
C PHE A 65 -8.53 -10.49 1.45
N ASP A 66 -7.58 -11.02 2.23
CA ASP A 66 -6.24 -11.32 1.72
C ASP A 66 -6.28 -12.57 0.84
N ASP A 67 -7.11 -13.56 1.20
CA ASP A 67 -7.35 -14.74 0.39
C ASP A 67 -7.80 -14.40 -1.04
N LEU A 68 -8.63 -13.37 -1.22
CA LEU A 68 -9.10 -12.98 -2.54
C LEU A 68 -7.94 -12.70 -3.51
N LEU A 69 -6.84 -12.11 -3.02
CA LEU A 69 -5.66 -11.83 -3.81
C LEU A 69 -4.71 -13.04 -3.86
N VAL A 70 -4.43 -13.65 -2.71
CA VAL A 70 -3.49 -14.78 -2.60
C VAL A 70 -3.97 -15.97 -3.43
N LYS A 71 -5.24 -16.36 -3.27
CA LYS A 71 -5.81 -17.50 -3.99
C LYS A 71 -6.02 -17.19 -5.47
N CYS A 72 -6.33 -15.94 -5.84
CA CYS A 72 -6.41 -15.53 -7.24
C CYS A 72 -5.05 -15.66 -7.94
N LYS A 73 -3.98 -15.17 -7.29
CA LYS A 73 -2.61 -15.33 -7.78
C LYS A 73 -2.24 -16.82 -7.92
N LEU A 74 -2.47 -17.60 -6.86
CA LEU A 74 -2.18 -19.04 -6.87
C LEU A 74 -2.91 -19.77 -8.00
N LEU A 75 -4.20 -19.48 -8.19
CA LEU A 75 -5.01 -20.04 -9.27
C LEU A 75 -4.40 -19.76 -10.64
N MET A 76 -3.92 -18.53 -10.87
CA MET A 76 -3.28 -18.16 -12.14
C MET A 76 -1.91 -18.80 -12.33
N GLU A 77 -1.15 -19.01 -11.25
CA GLU A 77 0.15 -19.68 -11.27
C GLU A 77 0.03 -21.19 -11.50
N GLU A 78 -0.95 -21.85 -10.87
CA GLU A 78 -1.15 -23.30 -10.95
C GLU A 78 -1.93 -23.76 -12.20
N PHE A 79 -2.79 -22.90 -12.75
CA PHE A 79 -3.68 -23.23 -13.87
C PHE A 79 -3.47 -22.25 -15.05
N PRO A 80 -2.45 -22.49 -15.92
CA PRO A 80 -2.09 -21.56 -17.00
C PRO A 80 -3.21 -21.27 -17.99
N GLU A 81 -4.18 -22.17 -18.16
CA GLU A 81 -5.37 -21.94 -18.98
C GLU A 81 -6.27 -20.84 -18.43
N ILE A 82 -6.40 -20.73 -17.10
CA ILE A 82 -7.16 -19.66 -16.45
C ILE A 82 -6.42 -18.34 -16.64
N LEU A 83 -5.11 -18.32 -16.42
CA LEU A 83 -4.29 -17.14 -16.70
C LEU A 83 -4.43 -16.70 -18.18
N ARG A 84 -4.28 -17.63 -19.12
CA ARG A 84 -4.43 -17.35 -20.56
C ARG A 84 -5.80 -16.76 -20.89
N HIS A 85 -6.87 -17.29 -20.31
CA HIS A 85 -8.23 -16.78 -20.50
C HIS A 85 -8.30 -15.28 -20.14
N TYR A 86 -7.75 -14.89 -18.99
CA TYR A 86 -7.75 -13.49 -18.58
C TYR A 86 -6.77 -12.62 -19.36
N GLN A 87 -5.60 -13.14 -19.73
CA GLN A 87 -4.65 -12.42 -20.58
C GLN A 87 -5.24 -12.11 -21.97
N GLU A 88 -5.98 -13.05 -22.57
CA GLU A 88 -6.65 -12.85 -23.86
C GLU A 88 -7.77 -11.81 -23.76
N ARG A 89 -8.45 -11.75 -22.62
CA ARG A 89 -9.46 -10.74 -22.33
C ARG A 89 -8.86 -9.36 -22.06
N PHE A 90 -7.80 -9.29 -21.27
CA PHE A 90 -7.17 -8.05 -20.80
C PHE A 90 -5.95 -7.69 -21.65
N GLN A 91 -6.21 -7.29 -22.89
CA GLN A 91 -5.16 -6.88 -23.83
C GLN A 91 -4.46 -5.58 -23.44
N HIS A 92 -5.12 -4.74 -22.64
CA HIS A 92 -4.58 -3.49 -22.09
C HIS A 92 -4.97 -3.41 -20.62
N ILE A 93 -4.02 -3.09 -19.75
CA ILE A 93 -4.23 -2.99 -18.30
C ILE A 93 -3.88 -1.57 -17.87
N LEU A 94 -4.83 -0.92 -17.18
CA LEU A 94 -4.65 0.37 -16.56
C LEU A 94 -4.76 0.19 -15.05
N VAL A 95 -3.76 0.65 -14.30
CA VAL A 95 -3.78 0.62 -12.84
C VAL A 95 -3.59 2.04 -12.32
N ASP A 96 -4.57 2.53 -11.57
CA ASP A 96 -4.51 3.81 -10.88
C ASP A 96 -4.01 3.62 -9.44
N GLU A 97 -3.58 4.71 -8.80
CA GLU A 97 -3.03 4.71 -7.43
C GLU A 97 -1.93 3.66 -7.19
N TYR A 98 -1.07 3.45 -8.21
CA TYR A 98 -0.10 2.36 -8.21
C TYR A 98 0.95 2.46 -7.09
N GLN A 99 1.19 3.67 -6.55
CA GLN A 99 2.09 3.87 -5.42
C GLN A 99 1.64 3.12 -4.16
N ASP A 100 0.34 2.86 -4.01
CA ASP A 100 -0.22 2.23 -2.82
C ASP A 100 -0.38 0.71 -2.96
N THR A 101 0.11 0.15 -4.07
CA THR A 101 0.11 -1.30 -4.28
C THR A 101 1.10 -2.00 -3.37
N ASN A 102 0.70 -3.15 -2.82
CA ASN A 102 1.63 -4.05 -2.15
C ASN A 102 2.31 -5.01 -3.15
N LYS A 103 3.24 -5.83 -2.67
CA LYS A 103 3.98 -6.77 -3.52
C LYS A 103 3.08 -7.82 -4.16
N LEU A 104 2.11 -8.36 -3.42
CA LEU A 104 1.18 -9.35 -3.94
C LEU A 104 0.33 -8.79 -5.11
N GLN A 105 -0.15 -7.56 -4.97
CA GLN A 105 -0.92 -6.87 -6.00
C GLN A 105 -0.08 -6.57 -7.24
N SER A 106 1.17 -6.10 -7.05
CA SER A 106 2.06 -5.82 -8.18
C SER A 106 2.43 -7.10 -8.94
N GLU A 107 2.68 -8.22 -8.25
CA GLU A 107 2.93 -9.51 -8.89
C GLU A 107 1.71 -10.04 -9.65
N LEU A 108 0.50 -9.90 -9.10
CA LEU A 108 -0.74 -10.31 -9.78
C LEU A 108 -0.96 -9.53 -11.08
N VAL A 109 -0.74 -8.20 -11.02
CA VAL A 109 -0.79 -7.33 -12.20
C VAL A 109 0.27 -7.76 -13.23
N ASP A 110 1.48 -8.12 -12.78
CA ASP A 110 2.56 -8.56 -13.66
C ASP A 110 2.21 -9.89 -14.36
N LEU A 111 1.58 -10.84 -13.67
CA LEU A 111 1.08 -12.08 -14.29
C LEU A 111 0.08 -11.77 -15.41
N LEU A 112 -0.91 -10.93 -15.14
CA LEU A 112 -1.94 -10.55 -16.12
C LEU A 112 -1.36 -9.76 -17.30
N ALA A 113 -0.40 -8.88 -17.06
CA ALA A 113 0.22 -8.06 -18.11
C ALA A 113 1.24 -8.83 -18.95
N SER A 114 1.78 -9.95 -18.46
CA SER A 114 2.97 -10.59 -19.04
C SER A 114 2.83 -11.00 -20.52
N ARG A 115 1.63 -11.35 -20.99
CA ARG A 115 1.40 -11.76 -22.39
C ARG A 115 1.49 -10.62 -23.39
N HIS A 116 0.78 -9.52 -23.13
CA HIS A 116 0.66 -8.40 -24.06
C HIS A 116 1.62 -7.25 -23.75
N ARG A 117 2.02 -7.12 -22.47
CA ARG A 117 2.87 -6.04 -21.94
C ARG A 117 2.34 -4.63 -22.20
N ASN A 118 1.06 -4.50 -22.51
CA ASN A 118 0.35 -3.24 -22.68
C ASN A 118 -0.22 -2.79 -21.34
N ILE A 119 0.68 -2.35 -20.45
CA ILE A 119 0.30 -1.87 -19.12
C ILE A 119 0.61 -0.39 -18.99
N MET A 120 -0.34 0.35 -18.43
CA MET A 120 -0.17 1.73 -17.99
C MET A 120 -0.44 1.78 -16.49
N VAL A 121 0.49 2.33 -15.73
CA VAL A 121 0.30 2.61 -14.31
C VAL A 121 0.30 4.11 -14.09
N VAL A 122 -0.60 4.57 -13.24
CA VAL A 122 -0.72 5.96 -12.80
C VAL A 122 -0.56 5.97 -11.29
N GLY A 123 0.20 6.94 -10.79
CA GLY A 123 0.40 7.10 -9.37
C GLY A 123 1.35 8.24 -9.03
N ASP A 124 1.42 8.54 -7.74
CA ASP A 124 2.27 9.59 -7.18
C ASP A 124 2.98 9.07 -5.93
N ASP A 125 4.29 8.87 -6.01
CA ASP A 125 5.10 8.42 -4.88
C ASP A 125 5.02 9.36 -3.66
N ALA A 126 4.78 10.66 -3.88
CA ALA A 126 4.57 11.64 -2.82
C ALA A 126 3.26 11.43 -2.05
N GLN A 127 2.33 10.63 -2.58
CA GLN A 127 1.01 10.34 -2.01
C GLN A 127 0.91 8.93 -1.42
N SER A 128 1.99 8.15 -1.43
CA SER A 128 2.02 6.80 -0.83
C SER A 128 1.93 6.88 0.69
N ILE A 129 0.73 6.70 1.25
CA ILE A 129 0.46 6.78 2.70
C ILE A 129 0.03 5.44 3.31
N TYR A 130 -0.11 4.38 2.50
CA TYR A 130 -0.55 3.06 2.96
C TYR A 130 0.60 2.11 3.33
N GLY A 131 1.81 2.61 3.57
CA GLY A 131 2.99 1.78 3.90
C GLY A 131 2.78 0.87 5.13
N TRP A 132 1.99 1.33 6.11
CA TRP A 132 1.62 0.51 7.27
C TRP A 132 0.82 -0.75 6.89
N ARG A 133 0.04 -0.71 5.80
CA ARG A 133 -0.66 -1.88 5.21
C ARG A 133 0.19 -2.72 4.26
N GLY A 134 1.46 -2.38 4.09
CA GLY A 134 2.37 -3.08 3.18
C GLY A 134 2.37 -2.57 1.74
N ALA A 135 1.77 -1.40 1.49
CA ALA A 135 2.04 -0.69 0.24
C ALA A 135 3.54 -0.49 0.07
N ASN A 136 4.04 -0.74 -1.14
CA ASN A 136 5.44 -0.59 -1.47
C ASN A 136 5.60 0.44 -2.59
N PHE A 137 5.92 1.69 -2.24
CA PHE A 137 6.17 2.75 -3.22
C PHE A 137 7.34 2.42 -4.16
N GLU A 138 8.22 1.49 -3.83
CA GLU A 138 9.24 1.01 -4.76
C GLU A 138 8.61 0.36 -6.01
N ASN A 139 7.39 -0.17 -5.92
CA ASN A 139 6.66 -0.73 -7.07
C ASN A 139 6.55 0.30 -8.21
N ILE A 140 6.20 1.55 -7.90
CA ILE A 140 6.10 2.61 -8.90
C ILE A 140 7.49 3.11 -9.33
N LEU A 141 8.43 3.26 -8.39
CA LEU A 141 9.79 3.74 -8.69
C LEU A 141 10.57 2.79 -9.61
N THR A 142 10.42 1.49 -9.39
CA THR A 142 11.13 0.44 -10.13
C THR A 142 10.37 -0.07 -11.36
N PHE A 143 9.18 0.47 -11.64
CA PHE A 143 8.36 0.06 -12.78
C PHE A 143 9.12 0.10 -14.12
N PRO A 144 9.93 1.14 -14.45
CA PRO A 144 10.70 1.16 -15.68
C PRO A 144 11.76 0.04 -15.79
N SER A 145 12.28 -0.45 -14.65
CA SER A 145 13.21 -1.58 -14.60
C SER A 145 12.48 -2.91 -14.85
N ARG A 146 11.25 -3.06 -14.35
CA ARG A 146 10.41 -4.26 -14.57
C ARG A 146 9.83 -4.31 -15.99
N TYR A 147 9.55 -3.15 -16.58
CA TYR A 147 9.02 -3.02 -17.95
C TYR A 147 9.96 -2.19 -18.83
N PRO A 148 11.02 -2.82 -19.40
CA PRO A 148 11.90 -2.15 -20.35
C PRO A 148 11.11 -1.53 -21.52
N GLY A 149 11.47 -0.30 -21.89
CA GLY A 149 10.74 0.47 -22.91
C GLY A 149 9.57 1.30 -22.37
N THR A 150 9.36 1.33 -21.05
CA THR A 150 8.36 2.21 -20.41
C THR A 150 8.56 3.66 -20.83
N ARG A 151 7.50 4.29 -21.32
CA ARG A 151 7.44 5.74 -21.55
C ARG A 151 6.92 6.40 -20.28
N ILE A 152 7.67 7.37 -19.75
CA ILE A 152 7.32 8.10 -18.53
C ILE A 152 6.72 9.45 -18.92
N TYR A 153 5.48 9.69 -18.52
CA TYR A 153 4.80 10.97 -18.70
C TYR A 153 4.62 11.63 -17.33
N ARG A 154 5.09 12.87 -17.17
CA ARG A 154 4.95 13.64 -15.92
C ARG A 154 3.84 14.66 -16.08
N ILE A 155 2.84 14.62 -15.21
CA ILE A 155 1.80 15.64 -15.13
C ILE A 155 2.25 16.66 -14.07
N GLU A 156 2.79 17.78 -14.52
CA GLU A 156 3.36 18.82 -13.66
C GLU A 156 2.42 20.01 -13.45
N TYR A 157 1.27 20.02 -14.13
CA TYR A 157 0.27 21.07 -13.97
C TYR A 157 -0.79 20.66 -12.95
N ASN A 158 -0.94 21.45 -11.90
CA ASN A 158 -1.94 21.27 -10.87
C ASN A 158 -3.15 22.15 -11.16
N TYR A 159 -4.27 21.51 -11.45
CA TYR A 159 -5.55 22.17 -11.72
C TYR A 159 -6.44 22.32 -10.48
N ARG A 160 -6.04 21.71 -9.34
CA ARG A 160 -6.86 21.63 -8.12
C ARG A 160 -6.62 22.80 -7.16
N SER A 161 -5.36 23.14 -6.93
CA SER A 161 -4.90 24.02 -5.85
C SER A 161 -4.45 25.39 -6.36
N THR A 162 -4.54 26.41 -5.50
CA THR A 162 -4.00 27.74 -5.79
C THR A 162 -2.47 27.74 -5.61
N PRO A 163 -1.76 28.76 -6.17
CA PRO A 163 -0.32 28.87 -6.01
C PRO A 163 0.18 28.82 -4.56
N GLU A 164 -0.57 29.40 -3.61
CA GLU A 164 -0.19 29.49 -2.20
C GLU A 164 -0.20 28.11 -1.53
N ILE A 165 -1.25 27.33 -1.76
CA ILE A 165 -1.34 25.95 -1.24
C ILE A 165 -0.27 25.07 -1.88
N LEU A 166 -0.10 25.19 -3.21
CA LEU A 166 0.84 24.34 -3.94
C LEU A 166 2.30 24.65 -3.60
N ALA A 167 2.62 25.91 -3.26
CA ALA A 167 3.94 26.30 -2.80
C ALA A 167 4.31 25.57 -1.49
N VAL A 168 3.38 25.49 -0.53
CA VAL A 168 3.61 24.75 0.73
C VAL A 168 3.82 23.25 0.45
N ALA A 169 2.98 22.65 -0.41
CA ALA A 169 3.11 21.23 -0.77
C ALA A 169 4.47 20.93 -1.45
N ASN A 170 4.86 21.73 -2.44
CA ASN A 170 6.16 21.60 -3.13
C ASN A 170 7.34 21.77 -2.16
N ALA A 171 7.27 22.73 -1.23
CA ALA A 171 8.32 22.96 -0.24
C ALA A 171 8.44 21.79 0.76
N SER A 172 7.32 21.20 1.16
CA SER A 172 7.30 20.03 2.05
C SER A 172 7.95 18.82 1.38
N ILE A 173 7.48 18.45 0.17
CA ILE A 173 7.92 17.23 -0.51
C ILE A 173 9.38 17.28 -0.99
N ALA A 174 9.93 18.47 -1.20
CA ALA A 174 11.32 18.66 -1.63
C ALA A 174 12.35 18.04 -0.66
N ASN A 175 11.98 17.79 0.59
CA ASN A 175 12.84 17.20 1.61
C ASN A 175 12.87 15.66 1.57
N ASN A 176 12.03 14.99 0.76
CA ASN A 176 12.04 13.54 0.67
C ASN A 176 13.32 13.04 -0.03
N PRO A 177 14.08 12.10 0.58
CA PRO A 177 15.36 11.64 0.04
C PRO A 177 15.21 10.78 -1.22
N VAL A 178 14.11 10.01 -1.30
CA VAL A 178 13.79 9.11 -2.41
C VAL A 178 12.44 9.51 -2.97
N GLN A 179 12.41 9.94 -4.24
CA GLN A 179 11.18 10.36 -4.93
C GLN A 179 11.37 10.48 -6.44
N HIS A 180 10.29 10.42 -7.21
CA HIS A 180 10.27 10.94 -8.57
C HIS A 180 10.20 12.46 -8.51
N ARG A 181 11.37 13.12 -8.65
CA ARG A 181 11.45 14.57 -8.65
C ARG A 181 10.56 15.16 -9.75
N LYS A 182 9.62 15.99 -9.31
CA LYS A 182 8.74 16.81 -10.14
C LYS A 182 8.43 18.10 -9.41
N LYS A 183 8.13 19.17 -10.14
CA LYS A 183 7.67 20.42 -9.56
C LYS A 183 6.28 20.71 -10.09
N LEU A 184 5.31 20.84 -9.18
CA LEU A 184 3.94 21.14 -9.59
C LEU A 184 3.76 22.64 -9.80
N THR A 185 3.26 23.02 -10.98
CA THR A 185 2.91 24.39 -11.39
C THR A 185 1.39 24.58 -11.28
N PRO A 186 0.90 25.62 -10.59
CA PRO A 186 -0.53 25.87 -10.47
C PRO A 186 -1.09 26.46 -11.77
N ILE A 187 -2.30 26.05 -12.16
CA ILE A 187 -3.07 26.68 -13.26
C ILE A 187 -4.11 27.67 -12.72
N ARG A 188 -4.60 27.47 -11.49
CA ARG A 188 -5.59 28.36 -10.87
C ARG A 188 -4.95 29.73 -10.57
N PRO A 189 -5.74 30.82 -10.61
CA PRO A 189 -5.28 32.13 -10.17
C PRO A 189 -4.90 32.14 -8.68
N ALA A 190 -4.16 33.17 -8.28
CA ALA A 190 -3.77 33.40 -6.89
C ALA A 190 -4.99 33.42 -5.95
N GLY A 191 -4.86 32.78 -4.80
CA GLY A 191 -5.89 32.64 -3.79
C GLY A 191 -5.57 33.40 -2.50
N LYS A 192 -6.23 33.02 -1.41
CA LYS A 192 -5.86 33.48 -0.07
C LYS A 192 -4.54 32.85 0.35
N LYS A 193 -3.71 33.58 1.09
CA LYS A 193 -2.50 33.04 1.69
C LYS A 193 -2.85 31.91 2.67
N THR A 194 -1.99 30.90 2.72
CA THR A 194 -2.07 29.84 3.72
C THR A 194 -1.71 30.40 5.10
N HIS A 195 -2.59 30.20 6.08
CA HIS A 195 -2.38 30.60 7.47
C HIS A 195 -2.20 29.35 8.35
N ALA A 196 -1.18 29.35 9.21
CA ALA A 196 -1.02 28.38 10.27
C ALA A 196 -1.23 29.10 11.60
N ASN A 197 -2.22 28.67 12.39
CA ASN A 197 -2.49 29.24 13.70
C ASN A 197 -1.91 28.31 14.78
N ASN A 198 -0.94 28.81 15.54
CA ASN A 198 -0.48 28.14 16.75
C ASN A 198 -1.43 28.52 17.90
N MET A 199 -2.41 27.67 18.18
CA MET A 199 -3.24 27.87 19.37
C MET A 199 -2.48 27.41 20.61
N SER A 200 -2.17 28.35 21.50
CA SER A 200 -1.65 28.03 22.83
C SER A 200 -2.78 27.46 23.69
N ARG A 201 -2.49 26.57 24.64
CA ARG A 201 -3.49 25.98 25.56
C ARG A 201 -4.25 27.00 26.43
N SER A 202 -3.89 28.29 26.37
CA SER A 202 -4.48 29.38 27.16
C SER A 202 -5.48 30.26 26.41
N ASP A 203 -5.75 30.04 25.12
CA ASP A 203 -6.69 30.89 24.37
C ASP A 203 -8.14 30.40 24.51
N PRO A 204 -9.05 31.20 25.11
CA PRO A 204 -10.47 30.83 25.22
C PRO A 204 -11.10 30.83 23.82
N THR A 205 -11.41 29.65 23.29
CA THR A 205 -11.89 29.47 21.92
C THR A 205 -13.37 29.13 21.91
N SER A 206 -14.20 30.13 21.68
CA SER A 206 -15.54 29.93 21.10
C SER A 206 -15.48 30.39 19.65
N VAL A 207 -15.13 29.49 18.74
CA VAL A 207 -15.21 29.75 17.29
C VAL A 207 -16.09 28.68 16.66
N VAL A 208 -17.28 29.09 16.22
CA VAL A 208 -18.19 28.26 15.43
C VAL A 208 -17.97 28.62 13.96
N TYR A 209 -17.55 27.64 13.16
CA TYR A 209 -17.63 27.74 11.70
C TYR A 209 -18.90 26.99 11.26
N SER A 210 -19.86 27.71 10.65
CA SER A 210 -21.01 27.10 9.97
C SER A 210 -20.63 26.79 8.51
N GLN A 211 -21.12 25.67 7.98
CA GLN A 211 -20.99 25.28 6.57
C GLN A 211 -21.70 26.24 5.63
#